data_AF-A0A7J9NGH8-F1
#
_entry.id   AF-A0A7J9NGH8-F1
#
_cell.length_a   1.000
_cell.length_b   1.000
_cell.length_c   1.000
_cell.angle_alpha   90.00
_cell.angle_beta   90.00
_cell.angle_gamma   90.00
#
_symmetry.space_group_name_H-M   'P 1'
#
loop_
_entity.id
_entity.type
_entity.pdbx_description
1 polymer ?
#
loop_
_entity_poly.entity_id
_entity_poly.type
_entity_poly.pdbx_seq_one_letter_code
_entity_poly.pdbx_strand_id
1 'polypeptide(L)'
;MSVKEYLIILIIVLIFAAVPVIILQEKKDNLSEMQEFEKYGVYEVKKINSEDGNILRVFQIRNTIGERLRGELDKSAKLDLCYILWYSYNNFEDINSVEVFSYYNNSGDMKIYYLYEIGTREIEISELSNATQAEVMAYMEYYYRKIVKLGNLNVMDENIPYWKEADNGYDSSNK
;
A
#
# COMPACT_ATOMS: atom_id res chain seq x y z
N MET A 1 -48.10 -14.75 26.22
CA MET A 1 -47.19 -13.78 25.60
C MET A 1 -47.99 -12.83 24.73
N SER A 2 -47.83 -11.53 24.90
CA SER A 2 -48.49 -10.53 24.06
C SER A 2 -47.80 -10.40 22.70
N VAL A 3 -48.50 -9.90 21.68
CA VAL A 3 -47.93 -9.66 20.33
C VAL A 3 -46.67 -8.78 20.39
N LYS A 4 -46.59 -7.85 21.35
CA LYS A 4 -45.42 -7.00 21.57
C LYS A 4 -44.20 -7.80 22.04
N GLU A 5 -44.39 -8.79 22.91
CA GLU A 5 -43.31 -9.66 23.39
C GLU A 5 -42.77 -10.53 22.27
N TYR A 6 -43.65 -11.01 21.37
CA TYR A 6 -43.24 -11.78 20.19
C TYR A 6 -42.40 -10.94 19.21
N LEU A 7 -42.80 -9.68 18.99
CA LEU A 7 -42.08 -8.72 18.16
C LEU A 7 -40.69 -8.40 18.73
N ILE A 8 -40.58 -8.20 20.05
CA ILE A 8 -39.31 -7.95 20.73
C ILE A 8 -38.37 -9.15 20.60
N ILE A 9 -38.88 -10.37 20.84
CA ILE A 9 -38.07 -11.59 20.71
C ILE A 9 -37.62 -11.80 19.27
N LEU A 10 -38.48 -11.55 18.27
CA LEU A 10 -38.13 -11.67 16.86
C LEU A 10 -36.97 -10.73 16.48
N ILE A 11 -37.01 -9.46 16.93
CA ILE A 11 -35.95 -8.48 16.68
C ILE A 11 -34.63 -8.93 17.32
N ILE A 12 -34.67 -9.40 18.57
CA ILE A 12 -33.49 -9.90 19.27
C ILE A 12 -32.88 -11.09 18.51
N VAL A 13 -33.70 -12.05 18.09
CA VAL A 13 -33.25 -13.23 17.33
C VAL A 13 -32.61 -12.82 15.99
N LEU A 14 -33.20 -11.84 15.29
CA LEU A 14 -32.64 -11.31 14.04
C LEU A 14 -31.26 -10.65 14.25
N ILE A 15 -31.09 -9.85 15.31
CA ILE A 15 -29.81 -9.21 15.63
C ILE A 15 -28.76 -10.28 15.98
N PHE A 16 -29.10 -11.25 16.83
CA PHE A 16 -28.17 -12.33 17.19
C PHE A 16 -27.81 -13.24 16.01
N ALA A 17 -28.67 -13.35 15.00
CA ALA A 17 -28.35 -14.08 13.78
C ALA A 17 -27.49 -13.25 12.79
N ALA A 18 -27.76 -11.95 12.65
CA ALA A 18 -27.09 -11.10 11.66
C ALA A 18 -25.70 -10.64 12.11
N VAL A 19 -25.52 -10.28 13.39
CA VAL A 19 -24.24 -9.74 13.91
C VAL A 19 -23.06 -10.71 13.72
N PRO A 20 -23.17 -12.01 14.05
CA PRO A 20 -22.07 -12.95 13.79
C PRO A 20 -21.73 -13.11 12.31
N VAL A 21 -22.73 -13.03 11.43
CA VAL A 21 -22.54 -13.12 9.98
C VAL A 21 -21.77 -11.90 9.48
N ILE A 22 -22.15 -10.69 9.91
CA ILE A 22 -21.44 -9.44 9.56
C ILE A 22 -19.98 -9.51 10.02
N ILE A 23 -19.73 -9.93 11.27
CA ILE A 23 -18.36 -10.06 11.81
C ILE A 23 -17.53 -11.09 11.03
N LEU A 24 -18.14 -12.22 10.62
CA LEU A 24 -17.46 -13.23 9.82
C LEU A 24 -17.13 -12.73 8.41
N GLN A 25 -18.01 -11.91 7.84
CA GLN A 25 -17.84 -11.33 6.51
C GLN A 25 -16.73 -10.28 6.52
N GLU A 26 -16.75 -9.35 7.47
CA GLU A 26 -15.66 -8.39 7.70
C GLU A 26 -14.30 -9.08 7.90
N LYS A 27 -14.26 -10.15 8.71
CA LYS A 27 -13.01 -10.92 8.89
C LYS A 27 -12.52 -11.56 7.62
N LYS A 28 -13.42 -12.06 6.77
CA LYS A 28 -13.08 -12.71 5.51
C LYS A 28 -12.55 -11.69 4.50
N ASP A 29 -13.16 -10.53 4.42
CA ASP A 29 -12.78 -9.46 3.50
C ASP A 29 -11.39 -8.91 3.86
N ASN A 30 -11.15 -8.62 5.16
CA ASN A 30 -9.81 -8.25 5.67
C ASN A 30 -8.75 -9.33 5.38
N LEU A 31 -9.11 -10.63 5.46
CA LEU A 31 -8.17 -11.72 5.16
C LEU A 31 -7.83 -11.79 3.67
N SER A 32 -8.83 -11.54 2.81
CA SER A 32 -8.65 -11.50 1.35
C SER A 32 -7.78 -10.32 0.93
N GLU A 33 -7.97 -9.15 1.55
CA GLU A 33 -7.17 -7.96 1.30
C GLU A 33 -5.70 -8.16 1.67
N MET A 34 -5.45 -8.77 2.83
CA MET A 34 -4.09 -9.05 3.29
C MET A 34 -3.37 -10.06 2.39
N GLN A 35 -4.07 -11.09 1.90
CA GLN A 35 -3.50 -12.10 0.99
C GLN A 35 -2.99 -11.50 -0.33
N GLU A 36 -3.66 -10.46 -0.83
CA GLU A 36 -3.23 -9.81 -2.07
C GLU A 36 -1.95 -8.99 -1.85
N PHE A 37 -1.87 -8.32 -0.69
CA PHE A 37 -0.72 -7.54 -0.26
C PHE A 37 0.53 -8.39 0.06
N GLU A 38 0.35 -9.58 0.64
CA GLU A 38 1.44 -10.49 0.99
C GLU A 38 2.32 -10.86 -0.22
N LYS A 39 1.74 -10.93 -1.43
CA LYS A 39 2.48 -11.19 -2.69
C LYS A 39 3.57 -10.16 -2.96
N TYR A 40 3.40 -8.95 -2.44
CA TYR A 40 4.31 -7.82 -2.59
C TYR A 40 5.13 -7.57 -1.32
N GLY A 41 5.19 -8.54 -0.40
CA GLY A 41 5.98 -8.45 0.84
C GLY A 41 5.38 -7.51 1.88
N VAL A 42 4.13 -7.10 1.73
CA VAL A 42 3.40 -6.35 2.76
C VAL A 42 3.01 -7.31 3.88
N TYR A 43 3.40 -6.98 5.11
CA TYR A 43 3.16 -7.83 6.29
C TYR A 43 2.20 -7.18 7.28
N GLU A 44 1.90 -5.90 7.13
CA GLU A 44 0.96 -5.19 7.98
C GLU A 44 0.32 -4.01 7.24
N VAL A 45 -0.98 -3.83 7.46
CA VAL A 45 -1.75 -2.66 7.02
C VAL A 45 -2.50 -2.11 8.22
N LYS A 46 -2.40 -0.81 8.45
CA LYS A 46 -3.05 -0.10 9.57
C LYS A 46 -3.86 1.08 9.05
N LYS A 47 -5.14 1.13 9.40
CA LYS A 47 -5.96 2.33 9.23
C LYS A 47 -5.80 3.20 10.48
N ILE A 48 -5.28 4.41 10.31
CA ILE A 48 -5.04 5.38 11.38
C ILE A 48 -6.05 6.50 11.21
N ASN A 49 -6.92 6.69 12.20
CA ASN A 49 -7.88 7.78 12.18
C ASN A 49 -7.17 9.06 12.66
N SER A 50 -7.20 10.11 11.83
CA SER A 50 -6.70 11.45 12.17
C SER A 50 -7.83 12.48 12.01
N GLU A 51 -7.65 13.67 12.60
CA GLU A 51 -8.57 14.80 12.41
C GLU A 51 -8.67 15.22 10.94
N ASP A 52 -7.57 15.07 10.18
CA ASP A 52 -7.47 15.38 8.75
C ASP A 52 -7.96 14.24 7.83
N GLY A 53 -8.50 13.16 8.42
CA GLY A 53 -9.03 11.99 7.75
C GLY A 53 -8.21 10.72 7.99
N ASN A 54 -8.66 9.61 7.40
CA ASN A 54 -8.04 8.31 7.69
C ASN A 54 -6.82 8.07 6.80
N ILE A 55 -5.73 7.61 7.41
CA ILE A 55 -4.49 7.27 6.73
C ILE A 55 -4.39 5.74 6.66
N LEU A 56 -4.15 5.20 5.47
CA LEU A 56 -3.82 3.79 5.30
C LEU A 56 -2.31 3.62 5.30
N ARG A 57 -1.76 3.08 6.38
CA ARG A 57 -0.33 2.81 6.50
C ARG A 57 -0.02 1.35 6.16
N VAL A 58 0.79 1.16 5.12
CA VAL A 58 1.20 -0.13 4.59
C VAL A 58 2.68 -0.37 4.93
N PHE A 59 2.98 -1.50 5.56
CA PHE A 59 4.34 -1.89 5.90
C PHE A 59 4.81 -3.07 5.05
N GLN A 60 5.91 -2.87 4.34
CA GLN A 60 6.49 -3.81 3.38
C GLN A 60 7.89 -4.24 3.81
N ILE A 61 8.22 -5.52 3.66
CA ILE A 61 9.58 -6.05 3.78
C ILE A 61 10.04 -6.56 2.41
N ARG A 62 11.21 -6.11 1.98
CA ARG A 62 11.91 -6.59 0.80
C ARG A 62 13.14 -7.38 1.22
N ASN A 63 13.33 -8.55 0.62
CA ASN A 63 14.55 -9.34 0.81
C ASN A 63 15.59 -9.09 -0.29
N THR A 64 15.18 -8.42 -1.38
CA THR A 64 16.04 -8.12 -2.52
C THR A 64 15.85 -6.68 -2.97
N ILE A 65 16.96 -6.06 -3.38
CA ILE A 65 17.01 -4.77 -4.07
C ILE A 65 17.74 -4.99 -5.40
N GLY A 66 17.15 -4.49 -6.48
CA GLY A 66 17.75 -4.48 -7.82
C GLY A 66 18.77 -3.36 -8.00
N GLU A 67 19.43 -3.33 -9.15
CA GLU A 67 20.21 -2.15 -9.54
C GLU A 67 19.27 -0.95 -9.76
N ARG A 68 19.74 0.23 -9.36
CA ARG A 68 18.96 1.48 -9.43
C ARG A 68 19.85 2.71 -9.46
N LEU A 69 19.26 3.83 -9.85
CA LEU A 69 19.88 5.15 -9.71
C LEU A 69 19.75 5.65 -8.27
N ARG A 70 20.70 6.47 -7.82
CA ARG A 70 20.61 7.18 -6.55
C ARG A 70 19.33 8.04 -6.51
N GLY A 71 18.61 8.03 -5.39
CA GLY A 71 17.31 8.69 -5.23
C GLY A 71 16.13 8.01 -5.94
N GLU A 72 16.34 6.92 -6.68
CA GLU A 72 15.26 6.20 -7.36
C GLU A 72 14.94 4.86 -6.68
N LEU A 73 13.79 4.28 -6.99
CA LEU A 73 13.51 2.88 -6.65
C LEU A 73 14.10 1.95 -7.71
N ASP A 74 14.43 0.71 -7.35
CA ASP A 74 14.69 -0.34 -8.34
C ASP A 74 13.40 -0.72 -9.10
N LYS A 75 13.53 -1.38 -10.26
CA LYS A 75 12.39 -1.72 -11.13
C LYS A 75 11.28 -2.51 -10.42
N SER A 76 11.65 -3.44 -9.54
CA SER A 76 10.67 -4.24 -8.80
C SER A 76 9.94 -3.41 -7.76
N ALA A 77 10.65 -2.54 -7.04
CA ALA A 77 10.05 -1.64 -6.07
C ALA A 77 9.11 -0.60 -6.73
N LYS A 78 9.42 -0.14 -7.96
CA LYS A 78 8.49 0.70 -8.75
C LYS A 78 7.17 -0.01 -9.03
N LEU A 79 7.23 -1.29 -9.43
CA LEU A 79 6.05 -2.10 -9.69
C LEU A 79 5.21 -2.26 -8.42
N ASP A 80 5.86 -2.68 -7.34
CA ASP A 80 5.19 -3.02 -6.10
C ASP A 80 4.51 -1.78 -5.51
N LEU A 81 5.17 -0.62 -5.57
CA LEU A 81 4.58 0.64 -5.13
C LEU A 81 3.30 0.99 -5.93
N CYS A 82 3.36 0.92 -7.27
CA CYS A 82 2.19 1.18 -8.11
C CYS A 82 1.03 0.23 -7.78
N TYR A 83 1.33 -1.05 -7.59
CA TYR A 83 0.30 -2.05 -7.26
C TYR A 83 -0.29 -1.83 -5.87
N ILE A 84 0.57 -1.61 -4.87
CA ILE A 84 0.14 -1.36 -3.49
C ILE A 84 -0.82 -0.17 -3.47
N LEU A 85 -0.46 0.94 -4.10
CA LEU A 85 -1.33 2.11 -4.18
C LEU A 85 -2.63 1.79 -4.91
N TRP A 86 -2.56 1.22 -6.11
CA TRP A 86 -3.77 0.84 -6.86
C TRP A 86 -4.72 -0.03 -6.03
N TYR A 87 -4.19 -1.05 -5.35
CA TYR A 87 -4.98 -1.95 -4.54
C TYR A 87 -5.56 -1.24 -3.30
N SER A 88 -4.74 -0.45 -2.60
CA SER A 88 -5.18 0.39 -1.48
C SER A 88 -6.38 1.25 -1.85
N TYR A 89 -6.31 1.96 -2.99
CA TYR A 89 -7.37 2.87 -3.40
C TYR A 89 -8.64 2.19 -3.91
N ASN A 90 -8.52 1.00 -4.50
CA ASN A 90 -9.68 0.29 -5.06
C ASN A 90 -10.39 -0.62 -4.05
N ASN A 91 -9.78 -0.89 -2.89
CA ASN A 91 -10.33 -1.86 -1.93
C ASN A 91 -10.52 -1.29 -0.53
N PHE A 92 -9.90 -0.16 -0.18
CA PHE A 92 -10.09 0.47 1.13
C PHE A 92 -10.97 1.71 1.02
N GLU A 93 -12.10 1.69 1.71
CA GLU A 93 -13.01 2.83 1.77
C GLU A 93 -12.56 3.89 2.78
N ASP A 94 -12.99 5.13 2.56
CA ASP A 94 -12.79 6.29 3.44
C ASP A 94 -11.33 6.52 3.84
N ILE A 95 -10.41 6.51 2.86
CA ILE A 95 -9.00 6.86 3.06
C ILE A 95 -8.69 8.22 2.42
N ASN A 96 -7.92 9.05 3.12
CA ASN A 96 -7.48 10.38 2.67
C ASN A 96 -6.05 10.33 2.10
N SER A 97 -5.23 9.44 2.63
CA SER A 97 -3.87 9.21 2.15
C SER A 97 -3.43 7.77 2.36
N VAL A 98 -2.46 7.35 1.55
CA VAL A 98 -1.76 6.08 1.70
C VAL A 98 -0.29 6.38 1.99
N GLU A 99 0.21 5.76 3.05
CA GLU A 99 1.63 5.78 3.42
C GLU A 99 2.22 4.38 3.26
N VAL A 100 3.32 4.26 2.51
CA VAL A 100 4.04 3.00 2.33
C VAL A 100 5.42 3.10 2.99
N PHE A 101 5.63 2.25 4.00
CA PHE A 101 6.91 2.07 4.67
C PHE A 101 7.54 0.79 4.16
N SER A 102 8.59 0.92 3.34
CA SER A 102 9.31 -0.23 2.82
C SER A 102 10.63 -0.40 3.54
N TYR A 103 10.85 -1.60 4.06
CA TYR A 103 12.07 -2.02 4.69
C TYR A 103 12.82 -2.99 3.79
N TYR A 104 14.15 -2.95 3.87
CA TYR A 104 15.05 -3.90 3.26
C TYR A 104 15.72 -4.73 4.35
N ASN A 105 15.58 -6.05 4.24
CA ASN A 105 16.28 -7.00 5.07
C ASN A 105 17.68 -7.26 4.52
N ASN A 106 18.67 -6.59 5.09
CA ASN A 106 20.08 -6.79 4.76
C ASN A 106 20.71 -7.78 5.72
N SER A 107 20.54 -9.08 5.46
CA SER A 107 21.15 -10.16 6.26
C SER A 107 20.78 -10.13 7.75
N GLY A 108 19.52 -9.82 8.06
CA GLY A 108 18.98 -9.78 9.42
C GLY A 108 18.90 -8.37 10.02
N ASP A 109 19.50 -7.37 9.37
CA ASP A 109 19.33 -5.96 9.72
C ASP A 109 18.24 -5.32 8.86
N MET A 110 17.16 -4.89 9.51
CA MET A 110 16.01 -4.26 8.87
C MET A 110 16.23 -2.77 8.75
N LYS A 111 16.50 -2.31 7.54
CA LYS A 111 16.71 -0.88 7.25
C LYS A 111 15.56 -0.32 6.45
N ILE A 112 15.24 0.95 6.66
CA ILE A 112 14.25 1.62 5.82
C ILE A 112 14.84 1.77 4.41
N TYR A 113 14.12 1.30 3.41
CA TYR A 113 14.47 1.48 2.01
C TYR A 113 13.84 2.76 1.47
N TYR A 114 12.52 2.88 1.57
CA TYR A 114 11.81 4.09 1.17
C TYR A 114 10.58 4.34 2.05
N LEU A 115 10.21 5.61 2.13
CA LEU A 115 8.90 6.04 2.57
C LEU A 115 8.21 6.72 1.39
N TYR A 116 6.92 6.43 1.24
CA TYR A 116 6.11 7.07 0.23
C TYR A 116 4.78 7.50 0.82
N GLU A 117 4.34 8.70 0.52
CA GLU A 117 3.04 9.23 0.94
C GLU A 117 2.33 9.87 -0.26
N ILE A 118 1.05 9.59 -0.41
CA ILE A 118 0.21 10.25 -1.42
C ILE A 118 -1.22 10.39 -0.92
N GLY A 119 -1.86 11.52 -1.25
CA GLY A 119 -3.27 11.75 -0.98
C GLY A 119 -4.18 11.14 -2.05
N THR A 120 -5.44 10.91 -1.68
CA THR A 120 -6.47 10.35 -2.58
C THR A 120 -6.68 11.21 -3.81
N ARG A 121 -6.68 12.54 -3.65
CA ARG A 121 -6.84 13.49 -4.75
C ARG A 121 -5.71 13.37 -5.77
N GLU A 122 -4.47 13.24 -5.30
CA GLU A 122 -3.30 13.07 -6.15
C GLU A 122 -3.36 11.76 -6.94
N ILE A 123 -3.91 10.70 -6.34
CA ILE A 123 -4.10 9.42 -7.02
C ILE A 123 -5.19 9.49 -8.07
N GLU A 124 -6.31 10.16 -7.79
CA GLU A 124 -7.34 10.42 -8.81
C GLU A 124 -6.77 11.19 -10.00
N ILE A 125 -5.94 12.23 -9.74
CA ILE A 125 -5.26 13.00 -10.79
C ILE A 125 -4.28 12.14 -11.59
N SER A 126 -3.65 11.15 -10.94
CA SER A 126 -2.76 10.21 -11.62
C SER A 126 -3.50 9.24 -12.55
N GLU A 127 -4.82 9.14 -12.42
CA GLU A 127 -5.68 8.13 -13.07
C GLU A 127 -5.33 6.68 -12.69
N LEU A 128 -4.44 6.46 -11.72
CA LEU A 128 -4.07 5.12 -11.27
C LEU A 128 -5.29 4.38 -10.72
N SER A 129 -6.18 5.07 -9.98
CA SER A 129 -7.41 4.48 -9.45
C SER A 129 -8.36 3.96 -10.54
N ASN A 130 -8.35 4.56 -11.73
CA ASN A 130 -9.22 4.18 -12.84
C ASN A 130 -8.67 3.05 -13.71
N ALA A 131 -7.40 2.69 -13.51
CA ALA A 131 -6.74 1.66 -14.29
C ALA A 131 -7.21 0.26 -13.89
N THR A 132 -7.31 -0.63 -14.87
CA THR A 132 -7.44 -2.07 -14.58
C THR A 132 -6.13 -2.63 -14.04
N GLN A 133 -6.20 -3.73 -13.28
CA GLN A 133 -5.01 -4.43 -12.79
C GLN A 133 -4.00 -4.75 -13.91
N ALA A 134 -4.50 -5.18 -15.08
CA ALA A 134 -3.67 -5.50 -16.23
C ALA A 134 -2.94 -4.27 -16.78
N GLU A 135 -3.60 -3.11 -16.80
CA GLU A 135 -2.98 -1.84 -17.23
C GLU A 135 -1.94 -1.34 -16.24
N VAL A 136 -2.17 -1.47 -14.93
CA VAL A 136 -1.16 -1.11 -13.92
C VAL A 136 0.12 -1.91 -14.12
N MET A 137 -0.03 -3.22 -14.37
CA MET A 137 1.10 -4.11 -14.60
C MET A 137 1.81 -3.84 -15.95
N ALA A 138 1.05 -3.55 -17.01
CA ALA A 138 1.59 -3.29 -18.34
C ALA A 138 2.25 -1.91 -18.48
N TYR A 139 1.67 -0.89 -17.84
CA TYR A 139 2.07 0.52 -17.95
C TYR A 139 2.69 1.06 -16.66
N MET A 140 3.35 0.19 -15.90
CA MET A 140 3.96 0.48 -14.60
C MET A 140 4.81 1.76 -14.60
N GLU A 141 5.65 1.99 -15.61
CA GLU A 141 6.55 3.14 -15.66
C GLU A 141 5.80 4.45 -15.86
N TYR A 142 4.71 4.41 -16.62
CA TYR A 142 3.85 5.55 -16.85
C TYR A 142 3.16 5.99 -15.55
N TYR A 143 2.53 5.05 -14.84
CA TYR A 143 1.89 5.33 -13.57
C TYR A 143 2.92 5.73 -12.50
N TYR A 144 4.05 5.04 -12.42
CA TYR A 144 5.13 5.36 -11.47
C TYR A 144 5.59 6.82 -11.62
N ARG A 145 5.83 7.28 -12.86
CA ARG A 145 6.23 8.66 -13.14
C ARG A 145 5.19 9.68 -12.71
N LYS A 146 3.90 9.35 -12.81
CA LYS A 146 2.82 10.22 -12.35
C LYS A 146 2.77 10.29 -10.83
N ILE A 147 2.73 9.14 -10.16
CA ILE A 147 2.60 9.08 -8.69
C ILE A 147 3.81 9.73 -8.00
N VAL A 148 5.04 9.50 -8.45
CA VAL A 148 6.23 10.11 -7.83
C VAL A 148 6.29 11.62 -8.02
N LYS A 149 5.62 12.18 -9.03
CA LYS A 149 5.50 13.64 -9.20
C LYS A 149 4.44 14.26 -8.30
N LEU A 150 3.43 13.48 -7.89
CA LEU A 150 2.26 13.97 -7.16
C LEU A 150 2.36 13.66 -5.67
N GLY A 151 2.97 12.55 -5.29
CA GLY A 151 3.25 12.16 -3.92
C GLY A 151 4.67 12.51 -3.46
N ASN A 152 4.96 12.16 -2.22
CA ASN A 152 6.23 12.41 -1.55
C ASN A 152 7.00 11.09 -1.43
N LEU A 153 7.98 10.88 -2.32
CA LEU A 153 8.91 9.75 -2.24
C LEU A 153 10.20 10.17 -1.54
N ASN A 154 10.58 9.43 -0.50
CA ASN A 154 11.88 9.57 0.16
C ASN A 154 12.62 8.22 0.14
N VAL A 155 13.70 8.14 -0.63
CA VAL A 155 14.55 6.95 -0.73
C VAL A 155 15.77 7.12 0.17
N MET A 156 15.99 6.16 1.07
CA MET A 156 17.10 6.17 2.01
C MET A 156 18.34 5.53 1.38
N ASP A 157 19.00 6.26 0.48
CA ASP A 157 20.17 5.79 -0.26
C ASP A 157 21.27 5.24 0.67
N GLU A 158 21.46 5.84 1.85
CA GLU A 158 22.45 5.44 2.85
C GLU A 158 22.23 4.03 3.44
N ASN A 159 21.01 3.50 3.33
CA ASN A 159 20.65 2.17 3.82
C ASN A 159 20.87 1.08 2.74
N ILE A 160 21.23 1.48 1.53
CA ILE A 160 21.29 0.61 0.36
C ILE A 160 22.77 0.32 0.03
N PRO A 161 23.15 -0.94 -0.23
CA PRO A 161 24.53 -1.24 -0.58
C PRO A 161 24.99 -0.52 -1.84
N TYR A 162 26.18 0.10 -1.80
CA TYR A 162 26.71 0.91 -2.90
C TYR A 162 26.81 0.15 -4.24
N TRP A 163 27.04 -1.16 -4.22
CA TRP A 163 27.10 -2.00 -5.43
C TRP A 163 25.73 -2.26 -6.07
N LYS A 164 24.64 -1.71 -5.51
CA LYS A 164 23.31 -1.67 -6.12
C LYS A 164 23.03 -0.33 -6.81
N GLU A 165 23.93 0.64 -6.67
CA GLU A 165 23.86 1.88 -7.45
C GLU A 165 24.40 1.59 -8.85
N ALA A 166 23.57 1.83 -9.85
CA ALA A 166 24.00 1.79 -11.24
C ALA A 166 24.90 3.01 -11.52
N ASP A 167 25.94 2.78 -12.31
CA ASP A 167 26.81 3.85 -12.77
C ASP A 167 26.11 4.62 -13.91
N ASN A 168 25.98 5.92 -13.75
CA ASN A 168 25.28 6.78 -14.72
C ASN A 168 26.21 7.27 -15.82
N GLY A 169 27.45 6.78 -15.86
CA GLY A 169 28.49 7.28 -16.75
C GLY A 169 28.93 8.70 -16.42
N TYR A 170 28.53 9.24 -15.26
CA TYR A 170 29.05 10.49 -14.73
C TYR A 170 30.35 10.19 -14.00
N ASP A 171 31.39 10.02 -14.80
CA ASP A 171 32.75 9.80 -14.33
C ASP A 171 33.14 10.98 -13.41
N SER A 172 33.39 10.65 -12.13
CA SER A 172 33.77 11.60 -11.09
C SER A 172 35.19 12.17 -11.28
N SER A 173 35.84 11.86 -12.40
CA SER A 173 37.16 12.33 -12.84
C SER A 173 37.20 13.81 -13.27
N ASN A 174 36.07 14.53 -13.24
CA ASN A 174 35.99 15.98 -13.46
C ASN A 174 35.75 16.78 -12.17
N LYS A 175 36.59 16.57 -11.15
CA LYS A 175 36.75 17.49 -10.01
C LYS A 175 38.20 17.93 -9.87
#